data_AF-A0A2W4R306-F1
#
_entry.id   AF-A0A2W4R306-F1
#
_cell.length_a   1.000
_cell.length_b   1.000
_cell.length_c   1.000
_cell.angle_alpha   90.00
_cell.angle_beta   90.00
_cell.angle_gamma   90.00
#
_symmetry.space_group_name_H-M   'P 1'
#
loop_
_entity.id
_entity.type
_entity.pdbx_description
1 polymer ?
#
loop_
_entity_poly.entity_id
_entity_poly.type
_entity_poly.pdbx_seq_one_letter_code
_entity_poly.pdbx_strand_id
1 'polypeptide(L)'
;MTVALATTWYPRGELDRLLRLIPRLREWYRHRVIVLPPDQDVKLLQALGDSGAFNIRVAADWADGRYLALSAAVETGADYIHYADLDRLIRWAETREGELIRTLERLQTVDCLMIGRTAQAFATHPRALRATETVINSIFSRLLGQPLDLPSGSKGLSRQAARFLIANTRPGHGLGGDAEWPVLLCRAGFTLTRFDVDGLDWETADRYLDGPADERLQREAAGVYDAIAENWAHRVSVAQGIIDAGIDAWLRPLQAVSEEKPE
;
A
#
# COMPACT_ATOMS: atom_id res chain seq x y z
N MET A 1 0.65 22.37 1.09
CA MET A 1 1.00 21.07 0.49
C MET A 1 -0.25 20.22 0.45
N THR A 2 -0.42 19.45 -0.61
CA THR A 2 -1.60 18.62 -0.87
C THR A 2 -1.21 17.15 -0.90
N VAL A 3 -2.06 16.29 -0.35
CA VAL A 3 -1.87 14.84 -0.35
C VAL A 3 -2.95 14.18 -1.18
N ALA A 4 -2.56 13.32 -2.12
CA ALA A 4 -3.44 12.37 -2.80
C ALA A 4 -3.38 11.01 -2.11
N LEU A 5 -4.54 10.41 -1.86
CA LEU A 5 -4.64 8.98 -1.56
C LEU A 5 -4.61 8.19 -2.86
N ALA A 6 -3.66 7.28 -3.00
CA ALA A 6 -3.62 6.25 -4.03
C ALA A 6 -3.94 4.91 -3.36
N THR A 7 -5.02 4.25 -3.76
CA THR A 7 -5.37 2.98 -3.12
C THR A 7 -5.84 1.92 -4.11
N THR A 8 -5.48 0.69 -3.80
CA THR A 8 -6.02 -0.54 -4.41
C THR A 8 -6.98 -1.18 -3.44
N TRP A 9 -8.13 -1.65 -3.92
CA TRP A 9 -9.10 -2.33 -3.09
C TRP A 9 -9.64 -3.58 -3.76
N TYR A 10 -9.46 -4.73 -3.12
CA TYR A 10 -10.19 -5.96 -3.43
C TYR A 10 -11.29 -6.12 -2.36
N PRO A 11 -12.55 -5.76 -2.64
CA PRO A 11 -13.62 -5.68 -1.64
C PRO A 11 -13.94 -7.04 -1.01
N ARG A 12 -14.03 -7.09 0.32
CA ARG A 12 -14.34 -8.30 1.12
C ARG A 12 -15.27 -7.96 2.29
N GLY A 13 -16.27 -7.11 2.01
CA GLY A 13 -17.33 -6.72 2.95
C GLY A 13 -17.15 -5.37 3.64
N GLU A 14 -16.10 -4.60 3.30
CA GLU A 14 -15.78 -3.35 3.98
C GLU A 14 -16.48 -2.10 3.39
N LEU A 15 -17.41 -2.26 2.43
CA LEU A 15 -18.04 -1.13 1.72
C LEU A 15 -18.75 -0.16 2.68
N ASP A 16 -19.58 -0.66 3.60
CA ASP A 16 -20.32 0.21 4.50
C ASP A 16 -19.39 0.96 5.46
N ARG A 17 -18.31 0.31 5.92
CA ARG A 17 -17.23 0.94 6.70
C ARG A 17 -16.55 2.04 5.91
N LEU A 18 -16.20 1.77 4.65
CA LEU A 18 -15.63 2.77 3.75
C LEU A 18 -16.55 3.98 3.58
N LEU A 19 -17.85 3.76 3.33
CA LEU A 19 -18.83 4.83 3.14
C LEU A 19 -18.93 5.73 4.38
N ARG A 20 -18.88 5.16 5.59
CA ARG A 20 -18.84 5.92 6.85
C ARG A 20 -17.57 6.75 7.02
N LEU A 21 -16.43 6.29 6.47
CA LEU A 21 -15.15 7.01 6.55
C LEU A 21 -15.00 8.14 5.52
N ILE A 22 -15.84 8.21 4.49
CA ILE A 22 -15.72 9.22 3.41
C ILE A 22 -15.57 10.66 3.91
N PRO A 23 -16.35 11.15 4.90
CA PRO A 23 -16.19 12.52 5.40
C PRO A 23 -14.77 12.79 5.91
N ARG A 24 -14.20 11.84 6.65
CA ARG A 24 -12.82 11.92 7.15
C ARG A 24 -11.78 11.86 6.04
N LEU A 25 -11.97 10.96 5.06
CA LEU A 25 -11.07 10.88 3.90
C LEU A 25 -11.07 12.18 3.07
N ARG A 26 -12.18 12.92 3.07
CA ARG A 26 -12.27 14.25 2.42
C ARG A 26 -11.53 15.34 3.21
N GLU A 27 -11.46 15.22 4.53
CA GLU A 27 -10.69 16.13 5.39
C GLU A 27 -9.18 15.90 5.23
N TRP A 28 -8.74 14.65 5.19
CA TRP A 28 -7.31 14.32 5.20
C TRP A 28 -6.64 14.39 3.82
N TYR A 29 -7.36 14.05 2.75
CA TYR A 29 -6.81 13.99 1.41
C TYR A 29 -7.44 15.06 0.54
N ARG A 30 -6.66 15.69 -0.34
CA ARG A 30 -7.23 16.59 -1.36
C ARG A 30 -7.84 15.78 -2.49
N HIS A 31 -7.13 14.75 -2.93
CA HIS A 31 -7.53 13.83 -4.00
C HIS A 31 -7.56 12.40 -3.48
N ARG A 32 -8.46 11.58 -4.00
CA ARG A 32 -8.55 10.15 -3.66
C ARG A 32 -8.75 9.36 -4.93
N VAL A 33 -7.88 8.39 -5.17
CA VAL A 33 -7.94 7.46 -6.29
C VAL A 33 -8.17 6.08 -5.72
N ILE A 34 -9.16 5.36 -6.26
CA ILE A 34 -9.39 3.95 -5.95
C ILE A 34 -9.27 3.13 -7.21
N VAL A 35 -8.41 2.11 -7.17
CA VAL A 35 -8.27 1.11 -8.22
C VAL A 35 -8.90 -0.19 -7.77
N LEU A 36 -9.80 -0.71 -8.60
CA LEU A 36 -10.50 -1.96 -8.38
C LEU A 36 -10.04 -3.05 -9.37
N PRO A 37 -10.17 -4.34 -9.02
CA PRO A 37 -9.90 -5.45 -9.93
C PRO A 37 -10.85 -5.45 -11.13
N PRO A 38 -10.56 -6.24 -12.18
CA PRO A 38 -11.57 -6.50 -13.20
C PRO A 38 -12.83 -7.15 -12.58
N ASP A 39 -13.95 -7.10 -13.30
CA ASP A 39 -15.19 -7.81 -12.97
C ASP A 39 -15.80 -7.49 -11.58
N GLN A 40 -15.92 -6.20 -11.26
CA GLN A 40 -16.57 -5.77 -10.01
C GLN A 40 -18.09 -5.80 -10.07
N ASP A 41 -18.71 -5.97 -8.91
CA ASP A 41 -20.16 -5.86 -8.74
C ASP A 41 -20.64 -4.45 -9.12
N VAL A 42 -21.63 -4.38 -10.01
CA VAL A 42 -22.29 -3.15 -10.44
C VAL A 42 -22.80 -2.34 -9.25
N LYS A 43 -23.32 -2.99 -8.21
CA LYS A 43 -23.81 -2.30 -7.01
C LYS A 43 -22.70 -1.60 -6.25
N LEU A 44 -21.51 -2.21 -6.19
CA LEU A 44 -20.34 -1.61 -5.55
C LEU A 44 -19.87 -0.39 -6.33
N LEU A 45 -19.80 -0.50 -7.66
CA LEU A 45 -19.43 0.62 -8.54
C LEU A 45 -20.43 1.78 -8.43
N GLN A 46 -21.73 1.47 -8.39
CA GLN A 46 -22.79 2.48 -8.19
C GLN A 46 -22.64 3.17 -6.83
N ALA A 47 -22.50 2.43 -5.74
CA ALA A 47 -22.35 3.01 -4.40
C ALA A 47 -21.12 3.92 -4.29
N LEU A 48 -19.98 3.50 -4.86
CA LEU A 48 -18.78 4.35 -4.92
C LEU A 48 -18.98 5.58 -5.81
N GLY A 49 -19.64 5.42 -6.96
CA GLY A 49 -19.95 6.51 -7.88
C GLY A 49 -20.85 7.57 -7.25
N ASP A 50 -21.96 7.14 -6.64
CA ASP A 50 -22.94 7.99 -5.97
C ASP A 50 -22.32 8.77 -4.80
N SER A 51 -21.31 8.18 -4.14
CA SER A 51 -20.59 8.87 -3.07
C SER A 51 -19.80 10.09 -3.56
N GLY A 52 -19.37 10.11 -4.82
CA GLY A 52 -18.50 11.14 -5.40
C GLY A 52 -17.17 11.31 -4.64
N ALA A 53 -16.74 10.31 -3.86
CA ALA A 53 -15.58 10.43 -2.99
C ALA A 53 -14.26 10.11 -3.69
N PHE A 54 -14.27 9.26 -4.71
CA PHE A 54 -13.07 8.74 -5.35
C PHE A 54 -13.07 8.97 -6.86
N ASN A 55 -11.88 9.19 -7.42
CA ASN A 55 -11.61 8.91 -8.82
C ASN A 55 -11.46 7.39 -8.98
N ILE A 56 -12.49 6.75 -9.53
CA ILE A 56 -12.54 5.29 -9.68
C ILE A 56 -11.82 4.88 -10.96
N ARG A 57 -10.95 3.88 -10.83
CA ARG A 57 -10.25 3.21 -11.93
C ARG A 57 -10.47 1.71 -11.78
N VAL A 58 -10.62 1.02 -12.91
CA VAL A 58 -10.71 -0.44 -12.94
C VAL A 58 -9.49 -0.93 -13.70
N ALA A 59 -8.70 -1.79 -13.07
CA ALA A 59 -7.52 -2.37 -13.70
C ALA A 59 -7.97 -3.46 -14.69
N ALA A 60 -7.40 -3.48 -15.89
CA ALA A 60 -7.64 -4.56 -16.85
C ALA A 60 -7.02 -5.88 -16.36
N ASP A 61 -5.84 -5.79 -15.76
CA ASP A 61 -5.19 -6.86 -14.99
C ASP A 61 -4.94 -6.36 -13.57
N TRP A 62 -5.32 -7.15 -12.57
CA TRP A 62 -5.12 -6.78 -11.17
C TRP A 62 -3.64 -6.63 -10.81
N ALA A 63 -2.74 -7.29 -11.54
CA ALA A 63 -1.30 -7.14 -11.38
C ALA A 63 -0.82 -5.69 -11.67
N ASP A 64 -1.60 -4.88 -12.39
CA ASP A 64 -1.30 -3.47 -12.65
C ASP A 64 -1.87 -2.52 -11.59
N GLY A 65 -2.68 -3.02 -10.65
CA GLY A 65 -3.50 -2.19 -9.77
C GLY A 65 -2.72 -1.12 -9.01
N ARG A 66 -1.57 -1.49 -8.43
CA ARG A 66 -0.71 -0.56 -7.66
C ARG A 66 -0.08 0.50 -8.56
N TYR A 67 0.42 0.09 -9.74
CA TYR A 67 0.99 1.01 -10.72
C TYR A 67 -0.06 2.01 -11.21
N LEU A 68 -1.26 1.53 -11.55
CA LEU A 68 -2.37 2.36 -11.99
C LEU A 68 -2.81 3.34 -10.90
N ALA A 69 -2.85 2.90 -9.64
CA ALA A 69 -3.22 3.76 -8.51
C ALA A 69 -2.23 4.91 -8.35
N LEU A 70 -0.93 4.60 -8.42
CA LEU A 70 0.13 5.60 -8.34
C LEU A 70 0.08 6.56 -9.55
N SER A 71 -0.11 6.03 -10.77
CA SER A 71 -0.18 6.83 -12.00
C SER A 71 -1.34 7.83 -11.94
N ALA A 72 -2.54 7.33 -11.62
CA ALA A 72 -3.72 8.17 -11.50
C ALA A 72 -3.61 9.18 -10.35
N ALA A 73 -2.86 8.89 -9.28
CA ALA A 73 -2.59 9.85 -8.22
C ALA A 73 -1.59 10.94 -8.66
N VAL A 74 -0.57 10.62 -9.46
CA VAL A 74 0.35 11.61 -10.05
C VAL A 74 -0.40 12.61 -10.93
N GLU A 75 -1.35 12.12 -11.76
CA GLU A 75 -2.21 12.93 -12.64
C GLU A 75 -3.01 14.01 -11.87
N THR A 76 -3.28 13.81 -10.58
CA THR A 76 -4.12 14.74 -9.80
C THR A 76 -3.49 16.10 -9.52
N GLY A 77 -2.17 16.23 -9.68
CA GLY A 77 -1.50 17.50 -9.31
C GLY A 77 -1.07 17.59 -7.83
N ALA A 78 -1.33 16.57 -6.99
CA ALA A 78 -0.92 16.59 -5.59
C ALA A 78 0.60 16.63 -5.34
N ASP A 79 1.04 17.37 -4.31
CA ASP A 79 2.45 17.51 -3.93
C ASP A 79 3.04 16.20 -3.38
N TYR A 80 2.21 15.43 -2.66
CA TYR A 80 2.55 14.15 -2.07
C TYR A 80 1.47 13.10 -2.32
N ILE A 81 1.87 11.83 -2.27
CA ILE A 81 1.00 10.67 -2.46
C ILE A 81 1.15 9.76 -1.25
N HIS A 82 0.03 9.42 -0.63
CA HIS A 82 -0.05 8.30 0.30
C HIS A 82 -0.61 7.10 -0.45
N TYR A 83 0.24 6.11 -0.72
CA TYR A 83 -0.21 4.81 -1.20
C TYR A 83 -0.60 3.93 -0.01
N ALA A 84 -1.79 3.32 -0.05
CA ALA A 84 -2.23 2.33 0.94
C ALA A 84 -3.17 1.30 0.34
N ASP A 85 -3.07 0.03 0.74
CA ASP A 85 -4.15 -0.96 0.51
C ASP A 85 -5.40 -0.52 1.30
N LEU A 86 -6.58 -0.48 0.65
CA LEU A 86 -7.73 0.22 1.22
C LEU A 86 -8.29 -0.44 2.48
N ASP A 87 -8.27 -1.77 2.53
CA ASP A 87 -8.70 -2.56 3.69
C ASP A 87 -7.86 -2.22 4.93
N ARG A 88 -6.54 -2.09 4.77
CA ARG A 88 -5.62 -1.64 5.82
C ARG A 88 -5.90 -0.19 6.22
N LEU A 89 -6.11 0.70 5.24
CA LEU A 89 -6.41 2.10 5.53
C LEU A 89 -7.74 2.27 6.31
N ILE A 90 -8.78 1.51 5.97
CA ILE A 90 -10.07 1.53 6.68
C ILE A 90 -9.85 1.17 8.14
N ARG A 91 -9.18 0.04 8.41
CA ARG A 91 -8.87 -0.39 9.77
C ARG A 91 -7.98 0.63 10.51
N TRP A 92 -6.98 1.18 9.84
CA TRP A 92 -6.10 2.19 10.42
C TRP A 92 -6.89 3.44 10.86
N ALA A 93 -7.75 3.96 9.97
CA ALA A 93 -8.58 5.12 10.24
C ALA A 93 -9.54 4.88 11.43
N GLU A 94 -10.14 3.69 11.52
CA GLU A 94 -11.09 3.36 12.59
C GLU A 94 -10.42 3.12 13.95
N THR A 95 -9.22 2.54 13.96
CA THR A 95 -8.55 2.13 15.21
C THR A 95 -7.56 3.17 15.72
N ARG A 96 -6.91 3.92 14.83
CA ARG A 96 -5.76 4.80 15.16
C ARG A 96 -5.72 6.05 14.28
N GLU A 97 -6.84 6.77 14.15
CA GLU A 97 -6.96 8.03 13.40
C GLU A 97 -5.80 9.01 13.66
N GLY A 98 -5.46 9.26 14.94
CA GLY A 98 -4.38 10.18 15.28
C GLY A 98 -2.99 9.75 14.80
N GLU A 99 -2.74 8.44 14.69
CA GLU A 99 -1.50 7.91 14.12
C GLU A 99 -1.46 8.07 12.59
N LEU A 100 -2.59 7.86 11.92
CA LEU A 100 -2.72 8.13 10.49
C LEU A 100 -2.44 9.62 10.19
N ILE A 101 -3.02 10.54 10.96
CA ILE A 101 -2.78 11.99 10.78
C ILE A 101 -1.29 12.34 10.91
N ARG A 102 -0.61 11.83 11.95
CA ARG A 102 0.85 12.04 12.11
C ARG A 102 1.67 11.46 10.96
N THR A 103 1.24 10.33 10.39
CA THR A 103 1.86 9.76 9.19
C THR A 103 1.73 10.72 8.00
N LEU A 104 0.55 11.32 7.80
CA LEU A 104 0.31 12.29 6.73
C LEU A 104 1.14 13.57 6.91
N GLU A 105 1.34 14.02 8.15
CA GLU A 105 2.26 15.13 8.44
C GLU A 105 3.71 14.74 8.09
N ARG A 106 4.13 13.53 8.47
CA ARG A 106 5.50 13.06 8.25
C ARG A 106 5.83 12.85 6.77
N LEU A 107 4.91 12.27 5.98
CA LEU A 107 5.19 11.99 4.57
C LEU A 107 5.42 13.27 3.75
N GLN A 108 4.86 14.40 4.19
CA GLN A 108 5.04 15.70 3.55
C GLN A 108 6.43 16.31 3.79
N THR A 109 7.34 15.59 4.46
CA THR A 109 8.68 16.09 4.81
C THR A 109 9.82 15.32 4.14
N VAL A 110 9.52 14.31 3.33
CA VAL A 110 10.51 13.37 2.76
C VAL A 110 10.16 12.99 1.33
N ASP A 111 11.14 12.47 0.58
CA ASP A 111 10.91 11.93 -0.76
C ASP A 111 10.12 10.62 -0.73
N CYS A 112 10.49 9.74 0.19
CA CYS A 112 9.85 8.45 0.37
C CYS A 112 9.78 8.11 1.86
N LEU A 113 8.55 7.95 2.35
CA LEU A 113 8.27 7.44 3.69
C LEU A 113 7.90 5.95 3.58
N MET A 114 8.79 5.10 4.08
CA MET A 114 8.53 3.69 4.28
C MET A 114 7.71 3.52 5.56
N ILE A 115 6.40 3.36 5.39
CA ILE A 115 5.44 3.22 6.50
C ILE A 115 5.39 1.74 6.89
N GLY A 116 6.12 1.38 7.93
CA GLY A 116 6.26 -0.01 8.39
C GLY A 116 5.30 -0.37 9.51
N ARG A 117 5.18 -1.65 9.83
CA ARG A 117 4.50 -2.12 11.05
C ARG A 117 5.45 -2.09 12.24
N THR A 118 4.94 -1.69 13.40
CA THR A 118 5.66 -1.95 14.67
C THR A 118 5.78 -3.46 14.90
N ALA A 119 6.63 -3.86 15.85
CA ALA A 119 6.72 -5.26 16.26
C ALA A 119 5.37 -5.83 16.75
N GLN A 120 4.54 -4.99 17.41
CA GLN A 120 3.22 -5.40 17.90
C GLN A 120 2.23 -5.61 16.75
N ALA A 121 2.13 -4.66 15.82
CA ALA A 121 1.26 -4.80 14.64
C ALA A 121 1.71 -5.95 13.72
N PHE A 122 3.02 -6.14 13.55
CA PHE A 122 3.54 -7.27 12.79
C PHE A 122 3.14 -8.60 13.44
N ALA A 123 3.16 -8.69 14.78
CA ALA A 123 2.81 -9.88 15.53
C ALA A 123 1.31 -10.28 15.45
N THR A 124 0.41 -9.41 14.98
CA THR A 124 -1.00 -9.79 14.76
C THR A 124 -1.18 -10.61 13.48
N HIS A 125 -0.22 -10.60 12.56
CA HIS A 125 -0.31 -11.30 11.29
C HIS A 125 -0.06 -12.81 11.46
N PRO A 126 -0.64 -13.66 10.59
CA PRO A 126 -0.36 -15.11 10.58
C PRO A 126 1.12 -15.39 10.41
N ARG A 127 1.60 -16.49 11.00
CA ARG A 127 2.99 -16.92 10.93
C ARG A 127 3.46 -17.13 9.49
N ALA A 128 2.60 -17.63 8.60
CA ALA A 128 2.92 -17.77 7.19
C ALA A 128 3.34 -16.44 6.55
N LEU A 129 2.64 -15.34 6.88
CA LEU A 129 2.99 -14.00 6.42
C LEU A 129 4.27 -13.52 7.11
N ARG A 130 4.33 -13.58 8.44
CA ARG A 130 5.48 -13.07 9.20
C ARG A 130 6.79 -13.73 8.78
N ALA A 131 6.80 -15.05 8.64
CA ALA A 131 8.00 -15.80 8.27
C ALA A 131 8.50 -15.42 6.87
N THR A 132 7.59 -15.33 5.90
CA THR A 132 7.96 -15.02 4.51
C THR A 132 8.34 -13.54 4.34
N GLU A 133 7.63 -12.63 4.98
CA GLU A 133 7.94 -11.19 4.95
C GLU A 133 9.23 -10.85 5.71
N THR A 134 9.59 -11.60 6.75
CA THR A 134 10.87 -11.45 7.44
C THR A 134 12.06 -11.71 6.50
N VAL A 135 11.94 -12.66 5.57
CA VAL A 135 12.98 -12.93 4.57
C VAL A 135 13.13 -11.74 3.62
N ILE A 136 12.01 -11.24 3.09
CA ILE A 136 11.97 -10.04 2.22
C ILE A 136 12.63 -8.86 2.94
N ASN A 137 12.17 -8.56 4.16
CA ASN A 137 12.67 -7.46 4.98
C ASN A 137 14.18 -7.62 5.23
N SER A 138 14.66 -8.82 5.52
CA SER A 138 16.08 -9.08 5.76
C SER A 138 16.96 -8.83 4.54
N ILE A 139 16.51 -9.24 3.35
CA ILE A 139 17.26 -9.07 2.10
C ILE A 139 17.35 -7.58 1.76
N PHE A 140 16.21 -6.91 1.65
CA PHE A 140 16.19 -5.53 1.16
C PHE A 140 16.64 -4.52 2.21
N SER A 141 16.48 -4.79 3.50
CA SER A 141 17.09 -3.94 4.54
C SER A 141 18.62 -3.92 4.44
N ARG A 142 19.23 -5.08 4.14
CA ARG A 142 20.69 -5.16 3.91
C ARG A 142 21.09 -4.42 2.64
N LEU A 143 20.32 -4.60 1.56
CA LEU A 143 20.59 -3.95 0.28
C LEU A 143 20.46 -2.42 0.37
N LEU A 144 19.46 -1.93 1.09
CA LEU A 144 19.13 -0.51 1.22
C LEU A 144 19.84 0.17 2.39
N GLY A 145 20.66 -0.56 3.15
CA GLY A 145 21.49 -0.04 4.24
C GLY A 145 20.73 0.40 5.49
N GLN A 146 19.44 0.10 5.60
CA GLN A 146 18.64 0.43 6.79
C GLN A 146 17.52 -0.61 7.03
N PRO A 147 17.10 -0.85 8.28
CA PRO A 147 16.04 -1.82 8.55
C PRO A 147 14.68 -1.25 8.12
N LEU A 148 13.97 -1.97 7.26
CA LEU A 148 12.67 -1.61 6.67
C LEU A 148 11.66 -2.76 6.80
N ASP A 149 10.37 -2.40 6.89
CA ASP A 149 9.25 -3.32 6.71
C ASP A 149 8.59 -3.01 5.35
N LEU A 150 8.90 -3.82 4.32
CA LEU A 150 8.56 -3.52 2.93
C LEU A 150 7.13 -3.91 2.55
N PRO A 151 6.62 -5.12 2.91
CA PRO A 151 5.28 -5.60 2.57
C PRO A 151 4.19 -5.08 3.52
N SER A 152 4.33 -3.86 4.03
CA SER A 152 3.38 -3.24 4.97
C SER A 152 2.08 -2.77 4.31
N GLY A 153 2.05 -2.67 2.98
CA GLY A 153 0.89 -2.19 2.22
C GLY A 153 0.67 -0.68 2.28
N SER A 154 1.65 0.12 2.76
CA SER A 154 1.55 1.58 2.78
C SER A 154 2.90 2.27 2.59
N LYS A 155 2.92 3.37 1.81
CA LYS A 155 4.11 4.17 1.48
C LYS A 155 3.71 5.65 1.27
N GLY A 156 4.55 6.58 1.71
CA GLY A 156 4.44 8.00 1.38
C GLY A 156 5.45 8.37 0.31
N LEU A 157 5.06 9.18 -0.67
CA LEU A 157 5.90 9.57 -1.80
C LEU A 157 5.76 11.07 -2.09
N SER A 158 6.87 11.76 -2.33
CA SER A 158 6.83 13.05 -3.00
C SER A 158 6.38 12.88 -4.46
N ARG A 159 5.81 13.93 -5.04
CA ARG A 159 5.46 13.96 -6.47
C ARG A 159 6.63 13.56 -7.37
N GLN A 160 7.85 14.03 -7.06
CA GLN A 160 9.03 13.72 -7.86
C GLN A 160 9.40 12.23 -7.77
N ALA A 161 9.40 11.66 -6.56
CA ALA A 161 9.63 10.23 -6.36
C ALA A 161 8.57 9.39 -7.09
N ALA A 162 7.29 9.79 -7.00
CA ALA A 162 6.21 9.10 -7.69
C ALA A 162 6.33 9.16 -9.22
N ARG A 163 6.66 10.32 -9.81
CA ARG A 163 6.91 10.45 -11.26
C ARG A 163 8.07 9.56 -11.70
N PHE A 164 9.14 9.52 -10.92
CA PHE A 164 10.28 8.65 -11.19
C PHE A 164 9.87 7.17 -11.17
N LEU A 165 9.07 6.76 -10.17
CA LEU A 165 8.54 5.41 -10.10
C LEU A 165 7.68 5.06 -11.30
N ILE A 166 6.79 5.93 -11.76
CA ILE A 166 5.96 5.68 -12.95
C ILE A 166 6.83 5.45 -14.19
N ALA A 167 7.90 6.23 -14.38
CA ALA A 167 8.81 6.06 -15.50
C ALA A 167 9.66 4.78 -15.43
N ASN A 168 9.87 4.23 -14.23
CA ASN A 168 10.85 3.15 -14.03
C ASN A 168 10.25 1.83 -13.57
N THR A 169 9.00 1.79 -13.08
CA THR A 169 8.32 0.57 -12.62
C THR A 169 7.88 -0.28 -13.81
N ARG A 170 7.99 -1.60 -13.71
CA ARG A 170 7.38 -2.50 -14.70
C ARG A 170 5.96 -2.87 -14.25
N PRO A 171 4.91 -2.53 -15.02
CA PRO A 171 3.57 -3.05 -14.78
C PRO A 171 3.55 -4.59 -14.86
N GLY A 172 2.51 -5.22 -14.32
CA GLY A 172 2.33 -6.68 -14.32
C GLY A 172 2.85 -7.40 -13.08
N HIS A 173 3.41 -6.67 -12.10
CA HIS A 173 3.91 -7.23 -10.84
C HIS A 173 3.35 -6.49 -9.62
N GLY A 174 2.04 -6.64 -9.38
CA GLY A 174 1.32 -5.84 -8.38
C GLY A 174 1.99 -5.81 -7.00
N LEU A 175 2.32 -6.97 -6.42
CA LEU A 175 3.00 -7.02 -5.13
C LEU A 175 4.50 -6.70 -5.21
N GLY A 176 5.11 -6.80 -6.40
CA GLY A 176 6.52 -6.48 -6.64
C GLY A 176 6.90 -5.06 -6.23
N GLY A 177 5.95 -4.12 -6.31
CA GLY A 177 6.11 -2.74 -5.85
C GLY A 177 6.54 -2.58 -4.40
N ASP A 178 6.35 -3.60 -3.54
CA ASP A 178 6.82 -3.55 -2.16
C ASP A 178 8.34 -3.46 -2.04
N ALA A 179 9.08 -4.16 -2.91
CA ALA A 179 10.54 -4.11 -2.96
C ALA A 179 11.06 -3.27 -4.13
N GLU A 180 10.41 -3.32 -5.29
CA GLU A 180 10.82 -2.59 -6.50
C GLU A 180 10.90 -1.08 -6.26
N TRP A 181 9.87 -0.47 -5.65
CA TRP A 181 9.82 0.97 -5.47
C TRP A 181 10.95 1.53 -4.58
N PRO A 182 11.17 1.02 -3.35
CA PRO A 182 12.28 1.51 -2.53
C PRO A 182 13.65 1.25 -3.17
N VAL A 183 13.82 0.14 -3.90
CA VAL A 183 15.06 -0.15 -4.63
C VAL A 183 15.32 0.87 -5.73
N LEU A 184 14.33 1.15 -6.57
CA LEU A 184 14.44 2.14 -7.65
C LEU A 184 14.77 3.53 -7.09
N LEU A 185 14.05 3.96 -6.05
CA LEU A 185 14.23 5.26 -5.42
C LEU A 185 15.61 5.40 -4.79
N CYS A 186 16.08 4.38 -4.06
CA CYS A 186 17.42 4.38 -3.47
C CYS A 186 18.51 4.49 -4.55
N ARG A 187 18.38 3.76 -5.65
CA ARG A 187 19.35 3.80 -6.76
C ARG A 187 19.38 5.15 -7.48
N ALA A 188 18.25 5.85 -7.49
CA ALA A 188 18.15 7.20 -8.05
C ALA A 188 18.54 8.31 -7.06
N GLY A 189 18.94 7.97 -5.84
CA GLY A 189 19.43 8.93 -4.84
C GLY A 189 18.33 9.65 -4.05
N PHE A 190 17.08 9.18 -4.11
CA PHE A 190 16.00 9.70 -3.25
C PHE A 190 16.20 9.27 -1.79
N THR A 191 15.76 10.12 -0.87
CA THR A 191 15.85 9.80 0.56
C THR A 191 14.74 8.84 0.98
N LEU A 192 15.12 7.68 1.53
CA LEU A 192 14.21 6.74 2.17
C LEU A 192 14.19 6.97 3.69
N THR A 193 13.02 7.27 4.24
CA THR A 193 12.82 7.44 5.68
C THR A 193 11.83 6.40 6.21
N ARG A 194 12.14 5.77 7.33
CA ARG A 194 11.24 4.83 7.99
C ARG A 194 10.33 5.51 9.01
N PHE A 195 9.08 5.05 9.09
CA PHE A 195 8.14 5.37 10.16
C PHE A 195 7.24 4.17 10.46
N ASP A 196 7.35 3.60 11.66
CA ASP A 196 6.55 2.43 12.03
C ASP A 196 5.27 2.82 12.75
N VAL A 197 4.20 2.07 12.47
CA VAL A 197 2.84 2.36 12.94
C VAL A 197 2.14 1.10 13.42
N ASP A 198 1.26 1.24 14.40
CA ASP A 198 0.44 0.13 14.91
C ASP A 198 -0.81 -0.10 14.05
N GLY A 199 -1.25 0.90 13.28
CA GLY A 199 -2.49 0.85 12.50
C GLY A 199 -2.45 0.01 11.24
N LEU A 200 -1.29 -0.56 10.92
CA LEU A 200 -1.12 -1.57 9.89
C LEU A 200 -1.14 -3.00 10.47
N ASP A 201 -1.77 -3.18 11.63
CA ASP A 201 -2.13 -4.50 12.16
C ASP A 201 -3.08 -5.26 11.21
N TRP A 202 -3.25 -6.56 11.46
CA TRP A 202 -3.80 -7.49 10.46
C TRP A 202 -5.31 -7.31 10.25
N GLU A 203 -5.67 -6.74 9.11
CA GLU A 203 -7.02 -6.33 8.73
C GLU A 203 -7.90 -7.45 8.19
N THR A 204 -7.30 -8.56 7.76
CA THR A 204 -8.05 -9.68 7.16
C THR A 204 -9.03 -10.34 8.15
N ALA A 205 -8.82 -10.18 9.46
CA ALA A 205 -9.79 -10.61 10.47
C ALA A 205 -11.07 -9.77 10.47
N ASP A 206 -11.06 -8.57 9.86
CA ASP A 206 -12.20 -7.68 9.79
C ASP A 206 -13.17 -8.00 8.65
N ARG A 207 -12.82 -8.94 7.76
CA ARG A 207 -13.62 -9.24 6.58
C ARG A 207 -15.05 -9.61 6.98
N TYR A 208 -16.01 -8.99 6.29
CA TYR A 208 -17.45 -9.15 6.54
C TYR A 208 -17.94 -8.70 7.93
N LEU A 209 -17.11 -8.01 8.72
CA LEU A 209 -17.52 -7.39 9.97
C LEU A 209 -17.93 -5.93 9.75
N ASP A 210 -18.88 -5.43 10.56
CA ASP A 210 -19.29 -4.02 10.55
C ASP A 210 -18.30 -3.09 11.29
N GLY A 211 -17.22 -3.65 11.86
CA GLY A 211 -16.16 -2.90 12.52
C GLY A 211 -14.86 -3.69 12.59
N PRO A 212 -13.79 -3.10 13.14
CA PRO A 212 -12.50 -3.75 13.22
C PRO A 212 -12.54 -4.92 14.20
N ALA A 213 -11.93 -6.05 13.82
CA ALA A 213 -11.79 -7.20 14.71
C ALA A 213 -10.93 -6.84 15.94
N ASP A 214 -11.35 -7.34 17.10
CA ASP A 214 -10.55 -7.27 18.32
C ASP A 214 -9.34 -8.23 18.25
N GLU A 215 -8.44 -8.12 19.25
CA GLU A 215 -7.23 -8.94 19.26
C GLU A 215 -7.51 -10.45 19.34
N ARG A 216 -8.62 -10.86 19.98
CA ARG A 216 -8.96 -12.28 20.12
C ARG A 216 -9.36 -12.84 18.75
N LEU A 217 -10.24 -12.14 18.03
CA LEU A 217 -10.66 -12.49 16.69
C LEU A 217 -9.49 -12.48 15.70
N GLN A 218 -8.58 -11.50 15.79
CA GLN A 218 -7.35 -11.50 14.99
C GLN A 218 -6.49 -12.75 15.25
N ARG A 219 -6.27 -13.13 16.51
CA ARG A 219 -5.49 -14.33 16.86
C ARG A 219 -6.14 -15.61 16.36
N GLU A 220 -7.46 -15.75 16.52
CA GLU A 220 -8.22 -16.91 16.04
C GLU A 220 -8.15 -17.03 14.51
N ALA A 221 -8.44 -15.95 13.79
CA ALA A 221 -8.36 -15.93 12.33
C ALA A 221 -6.93 -16.22 11.83
N ALA A 222 -5.90 -15.75 12.54
CA ALA A 222 -4.51 -16.00 12.18
C ALA A 222 -4.14 -17.47 12.38
N GLY A 223 -4.62 -18.10 13.45
CA GLY A 223 -4.47 -19.53 13.69
C GLY A 223 -5.15 -20.39 12.62
N VAL A 224 -6.37 -20.01 12.20
CA VAL A 224 -7.08 -20.67 11.10
C VAL A 224 -6.31 -20.52 9.78
N TYR A 225 -5.81 -19.32 9.49
CA TYR A 225 -5.00 -19.07 8.29
C TYR A 225 -3.74 -19.94 8.25
N ASP A 226 -3.02 -20.02 9.38
CA ASP A 226 -1.78 -20.80 9.51
C ASP A 226 -2.01 -22.32 9.48
N ALA A 227 -3.21 -22.81 9.78
CA ALA A 227 -3.54 -24.23 9.73
C ALA A 227 -3.68 -24.78 8.30
N ILE A 228 -3.80 -23.90 7.30
CA ILE A 228 -4.00 -24.26 5.89
C ILE A 228 -2.66 -24.25 5.16
N ALA A 229 -2.19 -25.40 4.68
CA ALA A 229 -0.88 -25.54 4.04
C ALA A 229 -0.75 -24.73 2.74
N GLU A 230 -1.85 -24.59 2.00
CA GLU A 230 -1.93 -23.83 0.75
C GLU A 230 -1.64 -22.35 0.99
N ASN A 231 -2.01 -21.80 2.15
CA ASN A 231 -1.68 -20.42 2.52
C ASN A 231 -0.17 -20.24 2.67
N TRP A 232 0.53 -21.21 3.28
CA TRP A 232 1.99 -21.16 3.38
C TRP A 232 2.66 -21.22 2.00
N ALA A 233 2.24 -22.16 1.15
CA ALA A 233 2.75 -22.28 -0.20
C ALA A 233 2.52 -21.00 -1.02
N HIS A 234 1.32 -20.43 -0.92
CA HIS A 234 0.98 -19.16 -1.55
C HIS A 234 1.88 -18.03 -1.06
N ARG A 235 2.09 -17.90 0.27
CA ARG A 235 2.94 -16.84 0.83
C ARG A 235 4.42 -16.98 0.46
N VAL A 236 4.93 -18.20 0.29
CA VAL A 236 6.27 -18.42 -0.27
C VAL A 236 6.35 -17.93 -1.71
N SER A 237 5.36 -18.26 -2.55
CA SER A 237 5.30 -17.79 -3.94
C SER A 237 5.21 -16.26 -4.03
N VAL A 238 4.38 -15.63 -3.18
CA VAL A 238 4.29 -14.16 -3.09
C VAL A 238 5.64 -13.55 -2.71
N ALA A 239 6.32 -14.10 -1.69
CA ALA A 239 7.62 -13.60 -1.27
C ALA A 239 8.68 -13.73 -2.36
N GLN A 240 8.69 -14.84 -3.09
CA GLN A 240 9.57 -15.02 -4.23
C GLN A 240 9.33 -13.95 -5.30
N GLY A 241 8.07 -13.68 -5.67
CA GLY A 241 7.74 -12.63 -6.64
C GLY A 241 8.18 -11.23 -6.21
N ILE A 242 8.07 -10.91 -4.91
CA ILE A 242 8.56 -9.62 -4.36
C ILE A 242 10.10 -9.55 -4.42
N ILE A 243 10.77 -10.64 -4.08
CA ILE A 243 12.24 -10.73 -4.14
C ILE A 243 12.73 -10.58 -5.58
N ASP A 244 12.14 -11.30 -6.52
CA ASP A 244 12.51 -11.24 -7.94
C ASP A 244 12.34 -9.82 -8.50
N ALA A 245 11.21 -9.17 -8.20
CA ALA A 245 10.96 -7.79 -8.62
C ALA A 245 11.99 -6.81 -8.04
N GLY A 246 12.34 -6.93 -6.76
CA GLY A 246 13.34 -6.07 -6.14
C GLY A 246 14.77 -6.32 -6.65
N ILE A 247 15.13 -7.56 -6.97
CA ILE A 247 16.44 -7.89 -7.58
C ILE A 247 16.51 -7.41 -9.03
N ASP A 248 15.46 -7.60 -9.84
CA ASP A 248 15.37 -7.03 -11.19
C ASP A 248 15.50 -5.50 -11.14
N ALA A 249 14.78 -4.86 -10.22
CA ALA A 249 14.86 -3.41 -9.98
C ALA A 249 16.26 -2.95 -9.56
N TRP A 250 17.05 -3.81 -8.91
CA TRP A 250 18.43 -3.50 -8.54
C TRP A 250 19.38 -3.57 -9.74
N LEU A 251 19.19 -4.56 -10.60
CA LEU A 251 20.12 -4.87 -11.70
C LEU A 251 19.84 -4.11 -12.97
N ARG A 252 18.57 -3.79 -13.26
CA ARG A 252 18.20 -3.19 -14.54
C ARG A 252 18.64 -1.72 -14.67
N PRO A 253 18.88 -1.21 -15.89
CA PRO A 253 19.17 0.21 -16.11
C PRO A 253 18.00 1.12 -15.68
N LEU A 254 18.30 2.32 -15.19
CA LEU A 254 17.29 3.34 -14.91
C LEU A 254 17.02 4.18 -16.16
N GLN A 255 15.76 4.55 -16.36
CA GLN A 255 15.35 5.53 -17.36
C GLN A 255 15.51 6.94 -16.80
N ALA A 256 16.03 7.85 -17.62
CA ALA A 256 16.06 9.26 -17.28
C ALA A 256 14.64 9.82 -17.27
N VAL A 257 14.26 10.54 -16.21
CA VAL A 257 13.02 11.31 -16.20
C VAL A 257 13.32 12.62 -16.89
N SER A 258 12.70 12.88 -18.05
CA SER A 258 12.78 14.19 -18.68
C SER A 258 12.13 15.22 -17.76
N GLU A 259 12.88 16.25 -17.38
CA GLU A 259 12.30 17.46 -16.79
C GLU A 259 11.44 18.13 -17.86
N GLU A 260 10.13 17.85 -17.84
CA GLU A 260 9.18 18.70 -18.55
C GLU A 260 9.31 20.10 -17.94
N LYS A 261 9.87 21.03 -18.71
CA LYS A 261 9.84 22.45 -18.39
C LYS A 261 8.37 22.84 -18.22
N PRO A 262 7.99 23.50 -17.11
CA PRO A 262 6.64 24.03 -17.00
C PRO A 262 6.44 25.08 -18.10
N GLU A 263 5.41 24.88 -18.92
CA GLU A 263 4.84 25.93 -19.79
C GLU A 263 4.15 27.01 -18.95
#